data_AF-A0A1I2I3H8-F1
#
_entry.id   AF-A0A1I2I3H8-F1
#
_cell.length_a   1.000
_cell.length_b   1.000
_cell.length_c   1.000
_cell.angle_alpha   90.00
_cell.angle_beta   90.00
_cell.angle_gamma   90.00
#
_symmetry.space_group_name_H-M   'P 1'
#
loop_
_entity.id
_entity.type
_entity.pdbx_description
1 polymer ?
#
loop_
_entity_poly.entity_id
_entity_poly.type
_entity_poly.pdbx_seq_one_letter_code
_entity_poly.pdbx_strand_id
1 'polypeptide(L)'
;MATDWIALQALAAAEFGRRVAAVTDWDASTPDSEWTTRDLVRHVVEEQRWIPKLLTGCDYAQAEADLEAVGSDLAAEWAKFAAEAIEAWQRTPADTPVHLATDVVPAGQYLTEQTSDITIHTWDLARATGSDETLPDELVQAVWEHFEPQIEDLAATGLYAAPVDVDEDAPLQVRLLAVTGRDARVAA
;
A
#
# COMPACT_ATOMS: atom_id res chain seq x y z
N MET A 1 18.61 10.86 9.75
CA MET A 1 17.52 10.91 10.76
C MET A 1 16.67 9.68 10.53
N ALA A 2 15.96 9.18 11.55
CA ALA A 2 15.04 8.07 11.33
C ALA A 2 13.90 8.54 10.40
N THR A 3 13.49 7.67 9.47
CA THR A 3 12.37 7.91 8.56
C THR A 3 11.08 8.09 9.36
N ASP A 4 10.33 9.16 9.08
CA ASP A 4 9.03 9.42 9.71
C ASP A 4 7.92 8.68 8.95
N TRP A 5 7.73 7.41 9.28
CA TRP A 5 6.75 6.55 8.63
C TRP A 5 5.30 6.98 8.85
N ILE A 6 5.00 7.71 9.93
CA ILE A 6 3.64 8.23 10.16
C ILE A 6 3.34 9.35 9.16
N ALA A 7 4.30 10.26 8.94
CA ALA A 7 4.16 11.30 7.92
C ALA A 7 4.06 10.70 6.51
N LEU A 8 4.87 9.68 6.19
CA LEU A 8 4.82 8.98 4.91
C LEU A 8 3.50 8.24 4.71
N GLN A 9 2.95 7.59 5.73
CA GLN A 9 1.65 6.92 5.64
C GLN A 9 0.53 7.92 5.30
N ALA A 10 0.53 9.09 5.95
CA ALA A 10 -0.45 10.14 5.65
C ALA A 10 -0.29 10.68 4.20
N LEU A 11 0.95 10.82 3.73
CA LEU A 11 1.22 11.21 2.34
C LEU A 11 0.74 10.14 1.35
N ALA A 12 1.10 8.87 1.56
CA ALA A 12 0.68 7.77 0.71
C ALA A 12 -0.85 7.69 0.65
N ALA A 13 -1.52 7.84 1.79
CA ALA A 13 -2.98 7.85 1.83
C ALA A 13 -3.59 9.03 1.04
N ALA A 14 -2.98 10.22 1.12
CA ALA A 14 -3.41 11.37 0.34
C ALA A 14 -3.20 11.15 -1.18
N GLU A 15 -2.07 10.57 -1.59
CA GLU A 15 -1.78 10.25 -3.00
C GLU A 15 -2.78 9.24 -3.58
N PHE A 16 -3.07 8.18 -2.82
CA PHE A 16 -4.03 7.16 -3.21
C PHE A 16 -5.43 7.77 -3.33
N GLY A 17 -5.87 8.55 -2.33
CA GLY A 17 -7.18 9.21 -2.34
C GLY A 17 -7.39 10.15 -3.53
N ARG A 18 -6.35 10.89 -3.95
CA ARG A 18 -6.43 11.72 -5.17
C ARG A 18 -6.67 10.89 -6.43
N ARG A 19 -6.09 9.69 -6.52
CA ARG A 19 -6.26 8.79 -7.67
C ARG A 19 -7.58 8.01 -7.62
N VAL A 20 -8.06 7.66 -6.43
CA VAL A 20 -9.43 7.13 -6.24
C VAL A 20 -10.48 8.13 -6.74
N ALA A 21 -10.30 9.42 -6.45
CA ALA A 21 -11.21 10.47 -6.94
C ALA A 21 -11.16 10.67 -8.47
N ALA A 22 -10.11 10.19 -9.14
CA ALA A 22 -9.96 10.26 -10.60
C ALA A 22 -10.54 9.03 -11.32
N VAL A 23 -11.00 8.00 -10.60
CA VAL A 23 -11.56 6.79 -11.21
C VAL A 23 -12.86 7.10 -11.94
N THR A 24 -12.87 6.80 -13.23
CA THR A 24 -14.06 6.92 -14.10
C THR A 24 -14.51 5.58 -14.65
N ASP A 25 -13.58 4.63 -14.82
CA ASP A 25 -13.85 3.24 -15.21
C ASP A 25 -13.39 2.29 -14.09
N TRP A 26 -14.38 1.73 -13.39
CA TRP A 26 -14.16 0.80 -12.28
C TRP A 26 -13.86 -0.63 -12.75
N ASP A 27 -14.14 -0.95 -14.02
CA ASP A 27 -13.94 -2.29 -14.59
C ASP A 27 -12.69 -2.36 -15.50
N ALA A 28 -11.94 -1.25 -15.61
CA ALA A 28 -10.67 -1.19 -16.33
C ALA A 28 -9.63 -2.14 -15.72
N SER A 29 -8.72 -2.63 -16.57
CA SER A 29 -7.57 -3.44 -16.16
C SER A 29 -6.55 -2.63 -15.37
N THR A 30 -5.91 -3.26 -14.39
CA THR A 30 -4.75 -2.70 -13.69
C THR A 30 -3.45 -3.40 -14.12
N PRO A 31 -2.26 -2.88 -13.72
CA PRO A 31 -1.00 -3.61 -13.90
C PRO A 31 -0.98 -4.98 -13.22
N ASP A 32 -1.73 -5.14 -12.13
CA ASP A 32 -2.08 -6.46 -11.62
C ASP A 32 -3.22 -7.04 -12.47
N SER A 33 -2.87 -7.95 -13.37
CA SER A 33 -3.78 -8.48 -14.39
C SER A 33 -4.97 -9.25 -13.83
N GLU A 34 -4.94 -9.65 -12.55
CA GLU A 34 -6.04 -10.34 -11.90
C GLU A 34 -7.11 -9.37 -11.36
N TRP A 35 -6.80 -8.08 -11.27
CA TRP A 35 -7.65 -7.07 -10.65
C TRP A 35 -8.20 -6.06 -11.66
N THR A 36 -9.49 -5.76 -11.52
CA THR A 36 -10.06 -4.52 -12.04
C THR A 36 -9.68 -3.34 -11.15
N THR A 37 -9.86 -2.10 -11.63
CA THR A 37 -9.72 -0.90 -10.79
C THR A 37 -10.55 -0.99 -9.51
N ARG A 38 -11.75 -1.59 -9.57
CA ARG A 38 -12.60 -1.81 -8.39
C ARG A 38 -11.96 -2.77 -7.39
N ASP A 39 -11.39 -3.87 -7.87
CA ASP A 39 -10.77 -4.88 -7.01
C ASP A 39 -9.53 -4.29 -6.32
N LEU A 40 -8.72 -3.53 -7.06
CA LEU A 40 -7.56 -2.83 -6.52
C LEU A 40 -7.95 -1.83 -5.42
N VAL A 41 -8.92 -0.94 -5.68
CA VAL A 41 -9.32 0.03 -4.65
C VAL A 41 -9.97 -0.68 -3.46
N ARG A 42 -10.76 -1.73 -3.70
CA ARG A 42 -11.35 -2.54 -2.63
C ARG A 42 -10.28 -3.19 -1.76
N HIS A 43 -9.24 -3.78 -2.35
CA HIS A 43 -8.14 -4.38 -1.61
C HIS A 43 -7.50 -3.39 -0.64
N VAL A 44 -7.08 -2.23 -1.14
CA VAL A 44 -6.41 -1.22 -0.30
C VAL A 44 -7.35 -0.69 0.80
N VAL A 45 -8.64 -0.51 0.50
CA VAL A 45 -9.65 -0.14 1.50
C VAL A 45 -9.83 -1.23 2.56
N GLU A 46 -9.87 -2.49 2.13
CA GLU A 46 -9.97 -3.65 3.02
C GLU A 46 -8.76 -3.75 3.95
N GLU A 47 -7.57 -3.40 3.48
CA GLU A 47 -6.37 -3.33 4.32
C GLU A 47 -6.45 -2.21 5.37
N GLN A 48 -6.98 -1.03 5.02
CA GLN A 48 -7.07 0.08 5.97
C GLN A 48 -8.04 -0.18 7.13
N ARG A 49 -9.15 -0.90 6.89
CA ARG A 49 -10.14 -1.16 7.95
C ARG A 49 -9.63 -2.07 9.07
N TRP A 50 -8.60 -2.89 8.82
CA TRP A 50 -8.01 -3.74 9.85
C TRP A 50 -7.20 -2.93 10.87
N ILE A 51 -6.53 -1.87 10.39
CA ILE A 51 -5.52 -1.12 11.14
C ILE A 51 -6.04 -0.65 12.52
N PRO A 52 -7.18 0.06 12.64
CA PRO A 52 -7.62 0.56 13.95
C PRO A 52 -7.86 -0.55 14.98
N LYS A 53 -8.28 -1.74 14.54
CA LYS A 53 -8.51 -2.89 15.42
C LYS A 53 -7.22 -3.60 15.80
N LEU A 54 -6.38 -3.91 14.81
CA LEU A 54 -5.11 -4.60 15.03
C LEU A 54 -4.17 -3.82 15.95
N LEU A 55 -4.15 -2.49 15.83
CA LEU A 55 -3.33 -1.61 16.67
C LEU A 55 -3.80 -1.50 18.14
N THR A 56 -4.93 -2.10 18.50
CA THR A 56 -5.31 -2.25 19.92
C THR A 56 -4.52 -3.35 20.64
N GLY A 57 -3.75 -4.17 19.90
CA GLY A 57 -3.06 -5.34 20.43
C GLY A 57 -3.99 -6.55 20.65
N CYS A 58 -5.18 -6.55 20.05
CA CYS A 58 -6.07 -7.71 20.07
C CYS A 58 -5.56 -8.83 19.14
N ASP A 59 -6.05 -10.05 19.36
CA ASP A 59 -5.74 -11.18 18.49
C ASP A 59 -6.43 -11.02 17.12
N TYR A 60 -5.84 -11.59 16.06
CA TYR A 60 -6.37 -11.50 14.69
C TYR A 60 -7.86 -11.88 14.59
N ALA A 61 -8.27 -12.99 15.23
CA ALA A 61 -9.65 -13.46 15.21
C ALA A 61 -10.63 -12.50 15.92
N GLN A 62 -10.15 -11.74 16.91
CA GLN A 62 -10.95 -10.71 17.57
C GLN A 62 -11.11 -9.49 16.67
N ALA A 63 -10.02 -9.06 16.01
CA ALA A 63 -10.09 -8.00 15.02
C ALA A 63 -11.09 -8.36 13.92
N GLU A 64 -10.96 -9.57 13.34
CA GLU A 64 -11.82 -10.08 12.27
C GLU A 64 -13.30 -10.06 12.63
N ALA A 65 -13.66 -10.54 13.83
CA ALA A 65 -15.04 -10.60 14.30
C ALA A 65 -15.71 -9.22 14.44
N ASP A 66 -14.90 -8.18 14.62
CA ASP A 66 -15.32 -6.80 14.87
C ASP A 66 -15.26 -5.91 13.63
N LEU A 67 -14.83 -6.43 12.48
CA LEU A 67 -14.68 -5.62 11.28
C LEU A 67 -16.03 -5.19 10.71
N GLU A 68 -16.11 -3.91 10.40
CA GLU A 68 -17.19 -3.39 9.57
C GLU A 68 -17.02 -3.89 8.12
N ALA A 69 -18.15 -4.16 7.46
CA ALA A 69 -18.16 -4.52 6.06
C ALA A 69 -17.86 -3.29 5.18
N VAL A 70 -17.04 -3.47 4.15
CA VAL A 70 -16.74 -2.41 3.18
C VAL A 70 -17.94 -2.20 2.26
N GLY A 71 -18.42 -0.96 2.22
CA GLY A 71 -19.51 -0.53 1.34
C GLY A 71 -19.21 -0.62 -0.16
N SER A 72 -20.20 -0.24 -0.98
CA SER A 72 -20.05 -0.20 -2.44
C SER A 72 -19.44 1.11 -2.95
N ASP A 73 -19.55 2.21 -2.20
CA ASP A 73 -18.95 3.50 -2.54
C ASP A 73 -17.49 3.54 -2.06
N LEU A 74 -16.61 2.91 -2.83
CA LEU A 74 -15.21 2.74 -2.45
C LEU A 74 -14.46 4.06 -2.23
N ALA A 75 -14.88 5.16 -2.86
CA ALA A 75 -14.29 6.48 -2.62
C ALA A 75 -14.65 7.00 -1.22
N ALA A 76 -15.91 6.84 -0.80
CA ALA A 76 -16.34 7.18 0.55
C ALA A 76 -15.72 6.26 1.61
N GLU A 77 -15.65 4.95 1.33
CA GLU A 77 -15.04 3.95 2.22
C GLU A 77 -13.54 4.22 2.41
N TRP A 78 -12.81 4.57 1.33
CA TRP A 78 -11.42 5.00 1.42
C TRP A 78 -11.25 6.21 2.34
N ALA A 79 -12.03 7.27 2.12
CA ALA A 79 -11.94 8.48 2.93
C ALA A 79 -12.16 8.22 4.43
N LYS A 80 -13.10 7.32 4.76
CA LYS A 80 -13.37 6.89 6.14
C LYS A 80 -12.20 6.10 6.72
N PHE A 81 -11.88 4.95 6.14
CA PHE A 81 -10.93 4.01 6.75
C PHE A 81 -9.50 4.53 6.73
N ALA A 82 -9.10 5.32 5.72
CA ALA A 82 -7.79 5.96 5.72
C ALA A 82 -7.66 6.98 6.87
N ALA A 83 -8.71 7.76 7.15
CA ALA A 83 -8.71 8.70 8.27
C ALA A 83 -8.62 7.97 9.62
N GLU A 84 -9.41 6.91 9.81
CA GLU A 84 -9.38 6.08 11.02
C GLU A 84 -8.00 5.41 11.21
N ALA A 85 -7.39 4.90 10.14
CA ALA A 85 -6.06 4.30 10.15
C ALA A 85 -4.99 5.33 10.54
N ILE A 86 -4.97 6.52 9.90
CA ILE A 86 -4.04 7.61 10.23
C ILE A 86 -4.10 7.96 11.72
N GLU A 87 -5.32 8.14 12.26
CA GLU A 87 -5.47 8.45 13.67
C GLU A 87 -5.00 7.31 14.59
N ALA A 88 -5.21 6.06 14.19
CA ALA A 88 -4.77 4.90 14.96
C ALA A 88 -3.23 4.82 14.99
N TRP A 89 -2.57 5.03 13.86
CA TRP A 89 -1.11 5.10 13.78
C TRP A 89 -0.52 6.17 14.68
N GLN A 90 -1.08 7.39 14.65
CA GLN A 90 -0.61 8.51 15.47
C GLN A 90 -0.70 8.25 16.98
N ARG A 91 -1.60 7.37 17.41
CA ARG A 91 -1.88 7.06 18.81
C ARG A 91 -1.15 5.82 19.32
N THR A 92 -0.53 5.05 18.43
CA THR A 92 0.01 3.71 18.75
C THR A 92 1.53 3.74 18.85
N PRO A 93 2.13 3.33 19.98
CA PRO A 93 3.58 3.16 20.09
C PRO A 93 4.11 2.15 19.06
N ALA A 94 5.27 2.44 18.46
CA ALA A 94 5.85 1.61 17.39
C ALA A 94 6.23 0.18 17.82
N ASP A 95 6.41 -0.05 19.13
CA ASP A 95 6.72 -1.35 19.72
C ASP A 95 5.46 -2.15 20.12
N THR A 96 4.26 -1.62 19.90
CA THR A 96 3.00 -2.33 20.17
C THR A 96 2.94 -3.61 19.34
N PRO A 97 2.72 -4.79 19.94
CA PRO A 97 2.54 -6.03 19.19
C PRO A 97 1.27 -5.99 18.35
N VAL A 98 1.39 -6.37 17.08
CA VAL A 98 0.29 -6.49 16.12
C VAL A 98 0.17 -7.95 15.72
N HIS A 99 -0.99 -8.55 15.98
CA HIS A 99 -1.26 -9.95 15.70
C HIS A 99 -1.86 -10.11 14.30
N LEU A 100 -1.02 -10.41 13.32
CA LEU A 100 -1.43 -10.71 11.95
C LEU A 100 -1.90 -12.16 11.83
N ALA A 101 -2.39 -12.54 10.65
CA ALA A 101 -2.92 -13.88 10.41
C ALA A 101 -1.87 -14.99 10.63
N THR A 102 -0.60 -14.70 10.32
CA THR A 102 0.50 -15.68 10.30
C THR A 102 1.56 -15.46 11.36
N ASP A 103 1.67 -14.26 11.90
CA ASP A 103 2.77 -13.80 12.71
C ASP A 103 2.39 -12.63 13.62
N VAL A 104 3.34 -12.21 14.46
CA VAL A 104 3.19 -11.07 15.36
C VAL A 104 4.37 -10.14 15.14
N VAL A 105 4.09 -8.90 14.73
CA VAL A 105 5.10 -7.90 14.37
C VAL A 105 4.92 -6.62 15.20
N PRO A 106 5.95 -5.79 15.39
CA PRO A 106 5.79 -4.47 15.99
C PRO A 106 4.96 -3.56 15.08
N ALA A 107 4.15 -2.67 15.66
CA ALA A 107 3.33 -1.71 14.92
C ALA A 107 4.16 -0.84 13.95
N GLY A 108 5.41 -0.51 14.29
CA GLY A 108 6.30 0.20 13.37
C GLY A 108 6.64 -0.58 12.10
N GLN A 109 6.80 -1.91 12.20
CA GLN A 109 7.02 -2.76 11.04
C GLN A 109 5.74 -2.84 10.18
N TYR A 110 4.59 -3.09 10.81
CA TYR A 110 3.31 -3.13 10.11
C TYR A 110 2.97 -1.79 9.42
N LEU A 111 3.32 -0.66 10.04
CA LEU A 111 3.19 0.67 9.42
C LEU A 111 4.03 0.80 8.15
N THR A 112 5.28 0.33 8.18
CA THR A 112 6.17 0.33 7.02
C THR A 112 5.61 -0.53 5.89
N GLU A 113 5.11 -1.73 6.20
CA GLU A 113 4.47 -2.65 5.25
C GLU A 113 3.23 -2.00 4.61
N GLN A 114 2.27 -1.51 5.42
CA GLN A 114 1.05 -0.86 4.92
C GLN A 114 1.34 0.40 4.09
N THR A 115 2.35 1.19 4.47
CA THR A 115 2.74 2.38 3.70
C THR A 115 3.33 2.00 2.35
N SER A 116 4.11 0.91 2.31
CA SER A 116 4.71 0.40 1.10
C SER A 116 3.65 -0.14 0.14
N ASP A 117 2.69 -0.91 0.66
CA ASP A 117 1.52 -1.40 -0.09
C ASP A 117 0.73 -0.27 -0.75
N ILE A 118 0.29 0.74 0.03
CA ILE A 118 -0.44 1.90 -0.51
C ILE A 118 0.40 2.61 -1.58
N THR A 119 1.71 2.74 -1.40
CA THR A 119 2.60 3.41 -2.35
C THR A 119 2.64 2.71 -3.70
N ILE A 120 2.78 1.38 -3.70
CA ILE A 120 2.80 0.58 -4.93
C ILE A 120 1.42 0.63 -5.62
N HIS A 121 0.34 0.43 -4.87
CA HIS A 121 -1.02 0.45 -5.43
C HIS A 121 -1.50 1.85 -5.84
N THR A 122 -0.91 2.91 -5.29
CA THR A 122 -1.09 4.28 -5.78
C THR A 122 -0.60 4.40 -7.23
N TRP A 123 0.54 3.80 -7.57
CA TRP A 123 1.04 3.78 -8.93
C TRP A 123 0.17 2.91 -9.85
N ASP A 124 -0.24 1.73 -9.38
CA ASP A 124 -1.13 0.85 -10.16
C ASP A 124 -2.43 1.57 -10.53
N LEU A 125 -3.01 2.30 -9.58
CA LEU A 125 -4.22 3.10 -9.80
C LEU A 125 -3.97 4.30 -10.72
N ALA A 126 -2.78 4.93 -10.64
CA ALA A 126 -2.41 6.01 -11.54
C ALA A 126 -2.37 5.53 -12.99
N ARG A 127 -1.72 4.37 -13.22
CA ARG A 127 -1.64 3.70 -14.53
C ARG A 127 -3.02 3.30 -15.04
N ALA A 128 -3.86 2.69 -14.19
CA ALA A 128 -5.21 2.27 -14.57
C ALA A 128 -6.13 3.45 -14.94
N THR A 129 -5.93 4.62 -14.32
CA THR A 129 -6.72 5.83 -14.58
C THR A 129 -6.13 6.76 -15.65
N GLY A 130 -4.91 6.48 -16.14
CA GLY A 130 -4.18 7.38 -17.02
C GLY A 130 -3.83 8.72 -16.39
N SER A 131 -3.74 8.77 -15.05
CA SER A 131 -3.36 9.96 -14.29
C SER A 131 -1.83 10.04 -14.11
N ASP A 132 -1.35 11.04 -13.38
CA ASP A 132 0.09 11.21 -13.14
C ASP A 132 0.66 10.05 -12.32
N GLU A 133 1.54 9.29 -12.95
CA GLU A 133 2.22 8.12 -12.39
C GLU A 133 3.41 8.49 -11.50
N THR A 134 3.76 9.78 -11.40
CA THR A 134 4.85 10.23 -10.53
C THR A 134 4.44 10.07 -9.07
N LEU A 135 5.18 9.25 -8.33
CA LEU A 135 5.06 9.12 -6.88
C LEU A 135 5.95 10.18 -6.20
N PRO A 136 5.60 10.66 -5.00
CA PRO A 136 6.49 11.51 -4.21
C PRO A 136 7.86 10.86 -3.97
N ASP A 137 8.94 11.57 -4.26
CA ASP A 137 10.32 11.07 -4.16
C ASP A 137 10.63 10.50 -2.76
N GLU A 138 10.09 11.10 -1.71
CA GLU A 138 10.28 10.66 -0.32
C GLU A 138 9.61 9.31 -0.01
N LEU A 139 8.48 8.99 -0.65
CA LEU A 139 7.89 7.65 -0.58
C LEU A 139 8.72 6.64 -1.35
N VAL A 140 9.10 6.99 -2.59
CA VAL A 140 9.92 6.12 -3.45
C VAL A 140 11.22 5.76 -2.74
N GLN A 141 11.91 6.75 -2.16
CA GLN A 141 13.15 6.51 -1.44
C GLN A 141 12.95 5.64 -0.20
N ALA A 142 11.97 5.95 0.66
CA ALA A 142 11.77 5.21 1.90
C ALA A 142 11.34 3.75 1.65
N VAL A 143 10.45 3.51 0.69
CA VAL A 143 10.01 2.16 0.32
C VAL A 143 11.13 1.39 -0.36
N TRP A 144 11.93 2.03 -1.22
CA TRP A 144 13.13 1.41 -1.79
C TRP A 144 14.12 0.96 -0.70
N GLU A 145 14.45 1.84 0.25
CA GLU A 145 15.36 1.51 1.36
C GLU A 145 14.82 0.37 2.24
N HIS A 146 13.49 0.20 2.31
CA HIS A 146 12.87 -0.93 2.98
C HIS A 146 12.92 -2.23 2.15
N PHE A 147 12.70 -2.16 0.83
CA PHE A 147 12.63 -3.33 -0.04
C PHE A 147 14.00 -3.86 -0.48
N GLU A 148 14.96 -2.98 -0.79
CA GLU A 148 16.27 -3.32 -1.35
C GLU A 148 16.99 -4.45 -0.58
N PRO A 149 17.02 -4.44 0.77
CA PRO A 149 17.69 -5.50 1.52
C PRO A 149 16.99 -6.88 1.47
N GLN A 150 15.74 -6.93 1.02
CA GLN A 150 14.85 -8.10 1.11
C GLN A 150 14.19 -8.44 -0.24
N ILE A 151 14.76 -8.02 -1.38
CA ILE A 151 14.16 -8.25 -2.72
C ILE A 151 13.95 -9.75 -2.99
N GLU A 152 14.91 -10.60 -2.63
CA GLU A 152 14.81 -12.05 -2.85
C GLU A 152 13.66 -12.66 -2.02
N ASP A 153 13.54 -12.27 -0.76
CA ASP A 153 12.46 -12.72 0.13
C ASP A 153 11.11 -12.19 -0.34
N LEU A 154 11.05 -10.92 -0.77
CA LEU A 154 9.85 -10.29 -1.31
C LEU A 154 9.31 -11.05 -2.53
N ALA A 155 10.19 -11.42 -3.47
CA ALA A 155 9.83 -12.23 -4.63
C ALA A 155 9.33 -13.64 -4.25
N ALA A 156 9.83 -14.21 -3.15
CA ALA A 156 9.41 -15.52 -2.66
C ALA A 156 8.04 -15.52 -1.95
N THR A 157 7.56 -14.35 -1.47
CA THR A 157 6.26 -14.24 -0.79
C THR A 157 5.08 -14.54 -1.71
N GLY A 158 5.21 -14.25 -3.00
CA GLY A 158 4.10 -14.27 -3.95
C GLY A 158 3.07 -13.15 -3.76
N LEU A 159 3.31 -12.19 -2.85
CA LEU A 159 2.47 -11.00 -2.67
C LEU A 159 2.55 -10.06 -3.88
N TYR A 160 3.68 -10.08 -4.59
CA TYR A 160 3.89 -9.36 -5.82
C TYR A 160 4.23 -10.31 -6.96
N ALA A 161 3.96 -9.85 -8.19
CA ALA A 161 4.41 -10.54 -9.39
C ALA A 161 5.95 -10.61 -9.44
N ALA A 162 6.46 -11.54 -10.25
CA ALA A 162 7.91 -11.72 -10.41
C ALA A 162 8.58 -10.41 -10.87
N PRO A 163 9.78 -10.08 -10.34
CA PRO A 163 10.49 -8.87 -10.71
C PRO A 163 10.70 -8.72 -12.22
N VAL A 164 10.67 -7.48 -12.70
CA VAL A 164 10.99 -7.10 -14.09
C VAL A 164 12.45 -6.66 -14.19
N ASP A 165 13.19 -7.15 -15.19
CA ASP A 165 14.56 -6.70 -15.42
C ASP A 165 14.60 -5.24 -15.92
N VAL A 166 15.36 -4.40 -15.21
CA VAL A 166 15.64 -3.00 -15.55
C VAL A 166 17.12 -2.67 -15.32
N ASP A 167 17.62 -1.64 -16.00
CA ASP A 167 19.01 -1.20 -15.84
C ASP A 167 19.27 -0.67 -14.41
N GLU A 168 20.48 -0.88 -13.89
CA GLU A 168 20.86 -0.42 -12.53
C GLU A 168 20.84 1.12 -12.38
N ASP A 169 21.00 1.85 -13.49
CA ASP A 169 20.95 3.31 -13.55
C ASP A 169 19.55 3.85 -13.92
N ALA A 170 18.53 2.98 -14.01
CA ALA A 170 17.15 3.41 -14.18
C ALA A 170 16.68 4.29 -13.00
N PRO A 171 15.73 5.22 -13.23
CA PRO A 171 15.17 6.04 -12.16
C PRO A 171 14.68 5.20 -10.97
N LEU A 172 14.84 5.70 -9.74
CA LEU A 172 14.57 4.93 -8.53
C LEU A 172 13.14 4.37 -8.48
N GLN A 173 12.14 5.15 -8.91
CA GLN A 173 10.76 4.70 -9.01
C GLN A 173 10.62 3.49 -9.95
N VAL A 174 11.32 3.49 -11.09
CA VAL A 174 11.30 2.37 -12.05
C VAL A 174 11.89 1.12 -11.42
N ARG A 175 13.00 1.25 -10.68
CA ARG A 175 13.63 0.13 -9.96
C ARG A 175 12.73 -0.41 -8.84
N LEU A 176 12.10 0.47 -8.06
CA LEU A 176 11.14 0.10 -7.02
C LEU A 176 9.94 -0.67 -7.59
N LEU A 177 9.36 -0.18 -8.68
CA LEU A 177 8.22 -0.84 -9.32
C LEU A 177 8.65 -2.18 -9.95
N ALA A 178 9.84 -2.22 -10.55
CA ALA A 178 10.38 -3.43 -11.16
C ALA A 178 10.54 -4.57 -10.15
N VAL A 179 11.01 -4.32 -8.91
CA VAL A 179 11.14 -5.38 -7.89
C VAL A 179 9.80 -5.92 -7.39
N THR A 180 8.70 -5.23 -7.68
CA THR A 180 7.32 -5.67 -7.36
C THR A 180 6.58 -6.17 -8.61
N GLY A 181 7.30 -6.42 -9.71
CA GLY A 181 6.75 -6.95 -10.96
C GLY A 181 6.00 -5.92 -11.83
N ARG A 182 6.04 -4.63 -11.47
CA ARG A 182 5.44 -3.56 -12.28
C ARG A 182 6.41 -3.08 -13.35
N ASP A 183 5.95 -3.05 -14.61
CA ASP A 183 6.71 -2.44 -15.71
C ASP A 183 6.34 -0.95 -15.86
N ALA A 184 7.21 -0.11 -15.31
CA ALA A 184 7.10 1.34 -15.37
C ALA A 184 7.87 1.97 -16.53
N ARG A 185 8.52 1.16 -17.38
CA ARG A 185 9.14 1.69 -18.59
C ARG A 185 8.01 2.11 -19.52
N VAL A 186 8.02 3.37 -19.95
CA VAL A 186 7.09 3.82 -21.00
C VAL A 186 7.38 2.97 -22.23
N ALA A 187 6.37 2.26 -22.76
CA ALA A 187 6.52 1.61 -24.06
C ALA A 187 6.94 2.69 -25.06
N ALA A 188 8.14 2.53 -25.62
CA ALA A 188 8.69 3.43 -26.64
C ALA A 188 7.81 3.48 -27.90
#